data_AF-A0A1Y2WK53-F1
#
_entry.id   AF-A0A1Y2WK53-F1
#
_cell.length_a   1.000
_cell.length_b   1.000
_cell.length_c   1.000
_cell.angle_alpha   90.00
_cell.angle_beta   90.00
_cell.angle_gamma   90.00
#
_symmetry.space_group_name_H-M   'P 1'
#
loop_
_entity.id
_entity.type
_entity.pdbx_description
1 polymer ?
#
loop_
_entity_poly.entity_id
_entity_poly.type
_entity_poly.pdbx_seq_one_letter_code
_entity_poly.pdbx_strand_id
1 'polypeptide(L)'
;MPFLSTPSTLAATGGILGSAWVSGNITALSICGVPAILASGTTAEGLLRGWALQFKRGASYMPTTAAAIALSYVYLAFRHRGRGLEWRGYAAGALSNVLLIPFTLIFIGGVNNKMLAANEGTGKQLSQETVRHLIATWGKLNAVRIFMPLAGAALGLWNFLQ
;
A
#
# COMPACT_ATOMS: atom_id res chain seq x y z
N MET A 1 18.41 -18.98 20.25
CA MET A 1 17.96 -17.67 19.74
C MET A 1 18.43 -16.62 20.71
N PRO A 2 19.49 -15.84 20.43
CA PRO A 2 19.79 -14.70 21.30
C PRO A 2 18.62 -13.73 21.16
N PHE A 3 17.84 -13.56 22.22
CA PHE A 3 16.69 -12.68 22.19
C PHE A 3 17.14 -11.28 21.74
N LEU A 4 16.52 -10.77 20.68
CA LEU A 4 16.66 -9.37 20.30
C LEU A 4 16.34 -8.50 21.52
N SER A 5 17.07 -7.39 21.68
CA SER A 5 16.70 -6.40 22.70
C SER A 5 15.26 -5.94 22.46
N THR A 6 14.50 -5.66 23.52
CA THR A 6 13.10 -5.22 23.43
C THR A 6 12.82 -4.20 22.30
N PRO A 7 13.65 -3.15 22.10
CA PRO A 7 13.43 -2.21 20.99
C PRO A 7 13.53 -2.84 19.60
N SER A 8 14.46 -3.78 19.39
CA SER A 8 14.62 -4.50 18.13
C SER A 8 13.50 -5.50 17.90
N THR A 9 13.01 -6.17 18.95
CA THR A 9 11.82 -7.03 18.84
C THR A 9 10.60 -6.22 18.43
N LEU A 10 10.35 -5.07 19.07
CA LEU A 10 9.24 -4.18 18.72
C LEU A 10 9.34 -3.64 17.29
N ALA A 11 10.54 -3.23 16.87
CA ALA A 11 10.75 -2.78 15.50
C ALA A 11 10.49 -3.91 14.48
N ALA A 12 10.90 -5.14 14.80
CA ALA A 12 10.75 -6.27 13.88
C ALA A 12 9.28 -6.68 13.77
N THR A 13 8.60 -6.89 14.89
CA THR A 13 7.18 -7.25 14.90
C THR A 13 6.33 -6.14 14.32
N GLY A 14 6.62 -4.87 14.64
CA GLY A 14 5.94 -3.70 14.08
C GLY A 14 6.10 -3.60 12.56
N GLY A 15 7.32 -3.81 12.03
CA GLY A 15 7.58 -3.82 10.59
C GLY A 15 6.85 -4.96 9.87
N ILE A 16 6.88 -6.17 10.42
CA ILE A 16 6.25 -7.37 9.84
C ILE A 16 4.73 -7.24 9.84
N LEU A 17 4.13 -6.98 11.00
CA LEU A 17 2.68 -6.86 11.15
C LEU A 17 2.15 -5.65 10.39
N GLY A 18 2.85 -4.52 10.43
CA GLY A 18 2.50 -3.34 9.65
C GLY A 18 2.50 -3.63 8.15
N SER A 19 3.53 -4.30 7.64
CA SER A 19 3.60 -4.70 6.22
C SER A 19 2.43 -5.63 5.85
N ALA A 20 2.16 -6.65 6.66
CA ALA A 20 1.03 -7.56 6.43
C ALA A 20 -0.33 -6.82 6.47
N TRP A 21 -0.49 -5.87 7.39
CA TRP A 21 -1.70 -5.06 7.49
C TRP A 21 -1.91 -4.13 6.29
N VAL A 22 -0.85 -3.49 5.78
CA VAL A 22 -0.90 -2.68 4.55
C VAL A 22 -1.31 -3.55 3.36
N SER A 23 -0.70 -4.74 3.22
CA SER A 23 -1.10 -5.73 2.21
C SER A 23 -2.59 -6.06 2.30
N GLY A 24 -3.07 -6.41 3.49
CA GLY A 24 -4.47 -6.74 3.74
C GLY A 24 -5.44 -5.59 3.41
N ASN A 25 -5.08 -4.35 3.74
CA ASN A 25 -5.88 -3.17 3.39
C ASN A 25 -6.01 -2.97 1.88
N ILE A 26 -4.90 -3.12 1.15
CA ILE A 26 -4.89 -3.03 -0.32
C ILE A 26 -5.77 -4.14 -0.93
N THR A 27 -5.67 -5.36 -0.40
CA THR A 27 -6.50 -6.50 -0.80
C THR A 27 -7.97 -6.21 -0.55
N ALA A 28 -8.35 -5.80 0.65
CA ALA A 28 -9.74 -5.52 1.03
C ALA A 28 -10.35 -4.42 0.15
N LEU A 29 -9.59 -3.36 -0.14
CA LEU A 29 -10.06 -2.29 -1.02
C LEU A 29 -10.27 -2.78 -2.46
N SER A 30 -9.37 -3.62 -2.98
CA SER A 30 -9.42 -4.08 -4.37
C SER A 30 -10.46 -5.18 -4.60
N ILE A 31 -10.62 -6.10 -3.65
CA ILE A 31 -11.49 -7.28 -3.76
C ILE A 31 -12.90 -7.00 -3.22
N CYS A 32 -13.03 -6.19 -2.17
CA CYS A 32 -14.33 -5.91 -1.56
C CYS A 32 -14.81 -4.50 -1.91
N GLY A 33 -13.97 -3.48 -1.68
CA GLY A 33 -14.36 -2.08 -1.84
C GLY A 33 -14.71 -1.68 -3.26
N VAL A 34 -13.84 -2.00 -4.22
CA VAL A 34 -14.06 -1.66 -5.64
C VAL A 34 -15.30 -2.33 -6.22
N PRO A 35 -15.52 -3.66 -6.07
CA PRO A 35 -16.75 -4.28 -6.54
C PRO A 35 -18.00 -3.72 -5.88
N ALA A 36 -17.97 -3.42 -4.57
CA ALA A 36 -19.11 -2.81 -3.87
C ALA A 36 -19.48 -1.44 -4.45
N ILE A 37 -18.49 -0.59 -4.77
CA ILE A 37 -18.73 0.69 -5.43
C ILE A 37 -19.38 0.47 -6.80
N LEU A 38 -18.84 -0.43 -7.63
CA LEU A 38 -19.35 -0.71 -8.97
C LEU A 38 -20.76 -1.33 -8.98
N ALA A 39 -21.12 -2.07 -7.92
CA ALA A 39 -22.41 -2.72 -7.75
C ALA A 39 -23.50 -1.78 -7.17
N SER A 40 -23.14 -0.59 -6.67
CA SER A 40 -24.06 0.32 -5.98
C SER A 40 -25.23 0.87 -6.81
N GLY A 41 -25.24 0.66 -8.14
CA GLY A 41 -26.31 1.12 -9.03
C GLY A 41 -26.43 2.66 -9.17
N THR A 42 -25.48 3.42 -8.62
CA THR A 42 -25.53 4.89 -8.60
C THR A 42 -25.07 5.53 -9.92
N THR A 43 -25.21 6.86 -10.01
CA THR A 43 -24.79 7.68 -11.15
C THR A 43 -23.27 7.69 -11.31
N ALA A 44 -22.76 8.19 -12.44
CA ALA A 44 -21.33 8.36 -12.68
C ALA A 44 -20.65 9.21 -11.58
N GLU A 45 -21.31 10.29 -11.17
CA GLU A 45 -20.84 11.17 -10.08
C GLU A 45 -20.82 10.44 -8.73
N GLY A 46 -21.86 9.64 -8.43
CA GLY A 46 -21.91 8.83 -7.21
C GLY A 46 -20.76 7.80 -7.15
N LEU A 47 -20.44 7.16 -8.27
CA LEU A 47 -19.32 6.21 -8.39
C LEU A 47 -17.97 6.90 -8.16
N LEU A 48 -17.75 8.04 -8.83
CA LEU A 48 -16.55 8.86 -8.67
C LEU A 48 -16.38 9.33 -7.23
N ARG A 49 -17.45 9.81 -6.61
CA ARG A 49 -17.43 10.27 -5.21
C ARG A 49 -17.13 9.13 -4.24
N GLY A 50 -17.74 7.96 -4.45
CA GLY A 50 -17.50 6.76 -3.64
C GLY A 50 -16.03 6.32 -3.71
N TRP A 51 -15.46 6.28 -4.92
CA TRP A 51 -14.04 6.00 -5.11
C TRP A 51 -13.14 7.09 -4.49
N ALA A 52 -13.42 8.37 -4.75
CA ALA A 52 -12.59 9.49 -4.30
C ALA A 52 -12.54 9.58 -2.77
N LEU A 53 -13.64 9.29 -2.07
CA LEU A 53 -13.66 9.22 -0.61
C LEU A 53 -12.70 8.15 -0.07
N GLN A 54 -12.73 6.96 -0.66
CA GLN A 54 -11.85 5.86 -0.25
C GLN A 54 -10.39 6.16 -0.59
N PHE A 55 -10.13 6.71 -1.78
CA PHE A 55 -8.79 7.12 -2.21
C PHE A 55 -8.21 8.18 -1.28
N LYS A 56 -8.94 9.27 -1.00
CA LYS A 56 -8.47 10.37 -0.13
C LYS A 56 -8.22 9.89 1.30
N ARG A 57 -9.06 9.00 1.83
CA ARG A 57 -8.82 8.35 3.13
C ARG A 57 -7.54 7.54 3.12
N GLY A 58 -7.35 6.64 2.15
CA GLY A 58 -6.12 5.85 2.07
C GLY A 58 -4.87 6.73 1.92
N ALA A 59 -4.93 7.77 1.08
CA ALA A 59 -3.83 8.69 0.83
C ALA A 59 -3.40 9.51 2.07
N SER A 60 -4.27 9.71 3.07
CA SER A 60 -3.93 10.52 4.25
C SER A 60 -3.04 9.79 5.25
N TYR A 61 -3.14 8.47 5.39
CA TYR A 61 -2.41 7.71 6.41
C TYR A 61 -1.49 6.62 5.84
N MET A 62 -1.77 6.07 4.66
CA MET A 62 -0.92 5.01 4.09
C MET A 62 0.55 5.44 3.88
N PRO A 63 0.87 6.66 3.40
CA PRO A 63 2.25 7.09 3.25
C PRO A 63 3.02 7.14 4.57
N THR A 64 2.41 7.66 5.63
CA THR A 64 3.04 7.75 6.96
C THR A 64 3.21 6.37 7.59
N THR A 65 2.23 5.47 7.43
CA THR A 65 2.35 4.06 7.85
C THR A 65 3.49 3.34 7.11
N ALA A 66 3.56 3.46 5.77
CA ALA A 66 4.63 2.85 4.98
C ALA A 66 6.02 3.37 5.36
N ALA A 67 6.14 4.68 5.65
CA ALA A 67 7.37 5.28 6.13
C ALA A 67 7.79 4.73 7.50
N ALA A 68 6.87 4.61 8.46
CA ALA A 68 7.15 4.05 9.78
C ALA A 68 7.63 2.59 9.71
N ILE A 69 7.00 1.78 8.86
CA ILE A 69 7.41 0.39 8.59
C ILE A 69 8.82 0.36 7.99
N ALA A 70 9.06 1.16 6.94
CA ALA A 70 10.36 1.21 6.27
C ALA A 70 11.47 1.65 7.23
N LEU A 71 11.23 2.66 8.06
CA LEU A 71 12.19 3.11 9.09
C LEU A 71 12.49 2.02 10.12
N SER A 72 11.48 1.26 10.53
CA SER A 72 11.66 0.14 11.48
C SER A 72 12.59 -0.93 10.90
N TYR A 73 12.38 -1.29 9.63
CA TYR A 73 13.26 -2.22 8.93
C TYR A 73 14.65 -1.67 8.64
N VAL A 74 14.77 -0.39 8.29
CA VAL A 74 16.08 0.27 8.10
C VAL A 74 16.87 0.26 9.41
N TYR A 75 16.25 0.61 10.53
CA TYR A 75 16.86 0.54 11.87
C TYR A 75 17.41 -0.86 12.16
N LEU A 76 16.62 -1.91 11.90
CA LEU A 76 17.04 -3.29 12.12
C LEU A 76 18.17 -3.71 11.19
N ALA A 77 18.11 -3.33 9.91
CA ALA A 77 19.15 -3.63 8.95
C ALA A 77 20.49 -3.02 9.38
N PHE A 78 20.49 -1.75 9.80
CA PHE A 78 21.69 -1.08 10.32
C PHE A 78 22.24 -1.77 11.57
N ARG A 79 21.38 -2.15 12.52
CA ARG A 79 21.83 -2.78 13.77
C ARG A 79 22.36 -4.20 13.56
N HIS A 80 21.74 -5.00 12.69
CA HIS A 80 22.24 -6.34 12.35
C HIS A 80 23.56 -6.25 11.59
N ARG A 81 23.66 -5.36 10.60
CA ARG A 81 24.90 -5.13 9.85
C ARG A 81 26.07 -4.74 10.75
N GLY A 82 25.85 -3.84 11.71
CA GLY A 82 26.89 -3.42 12.67
C GLY A 82 27.36 -4.52 13.62
N ARG A 83 26.59 -5.61 13.76
CA ARG A 83 26.91 -6.79 14.58
C ARG A 83 27.39 -7.98 13.75
N GLY A 84 27.57 -7.82 12.44
CA GLY A 84 27.92 -8.92 11.53
C GLY A 84 26.81 -9.97 11.35
N LEU A 85 25.57 -9.63 11.67
CA LEU A 85 24.40 -10.49 11.52
C LEU A 85 23.71 -10.27 10.17
N GLU A 86 22.90 -11.24 9.75
CA GLU A 86 22.15 -11.16 8.50
C GLU A 86 21.15 -9.99 8.53
N TRP A 87 21.23 -9.08 7.55
CA TRP A 87 20.47 -7.82 7.54
C TRP A 87 19.68 -7.59 6.25
N ARG A 88 19.94 -8.40 5.21
CA ARG A 88 19.47 -8.13 3.84
C ARG A 88 17.95 -8.28 3.74
N GLY A 89 17.36 -9.19 4.51
CA GLY A 89 15.90 -9.35 4.57
C GLY A 89 15.19 -8.11 5.11
N TYR A 90 15.72 -7.48 6.16
CA TYR A 90 15.17 -6.20 6.64
C TYR A 90 15.37 -5.07 5.61
N ALA A 91 16.55 -4.94 5.00
CA ALA A 91 16.78 -3.92 3.98
C ALA A 91 15.86 -4.09 2.75
N ALA A 92 15.69 -5.33 2.29
CA ALA A 92 14.78 -5.64 1.20
C ALA A 92 13.31 -5.42 1.60
N GLY A 93 12.94 -5.69 2.85
CA GLY A 93 11.62 -5.40 3.39
C GLY A 93 11.30 -3.90 3.45
N ALA A 94 12.28 -3.07 3.83
CA ALA A 94 12.16 -1.62 3.77
C ALA A 94 11.95 -1.13 2.34
N LEU A 95 12.80 -1.58 1.42
CA LEU A 95 12.71 -1.22 0.00
C LEU A 95 11.34 -1.62 -0.59
N SER A 96 10.84 -2.81 -0.26
CA SER A 96 9.55 -3.30 -0.74
C SER A 96 8.40 -2.36 -0.35
N ASN A 97 8.40 -1.85 0.90
CA ASN A 97 7.39 -0.88 1.34
C ASN A 97 7.56 0.50 0.65
N VAL A 98 8.79 0.96 0.46
CA VAL A 98 9.06 2.24 -0.23
C VAL A 98 8.60 2.19 -1.70
N LEU A 99 8.76 1.05 -2.38
CA LEU A 99 8.36 0.87 -3.78
C LEU A 99 6.85 1.05 -4.04
N LEU A 100 6.01 1.05 -3.01
CA LEU A 100 4.59 1.40 -3.13
C LEU A 100 4.38 2.79 -3.75
N ILE A 101 5.22 3.76 -3.40
CA ILE A 101 5.10 5.15 -3.87
C ILE A 101 5.39 5.25 -5.38
N PRO A 102 6.60 4.88 -5.89
CA PRO A 102 6.89 4.97 -7.30
C PRO A 102 5.96 4.10 -8.15
N PHE A 103 5.55 2.92 -7.67
CA PHE A 103 4.54 2.11 -8.36
C PHE A 103 3.23 2.88 -8.54
N THR A 104 2.75 3.54 -7.49
CA THR A 104 1.51 4.30 -7.54
C THR A 104 1.62 5.47 -8.51
N LEU A 105 2.73 6.22 -8.48
CA LEU A 105 2.94 7.37 -9.35
C LEU A 105 3.03 6.96 -10.83
N ILE A 106 3.78 5.90 -11.13
CA ILE A 106 4.03 5.45 -12.51
C ILE A 106 2.80 4.78 -13.12
N PHE A 107 2.20 3.82 -12.41
CA PHE A 107 1.17 2.95 -13.01
C PHE A 107 -0.26 3.41 -12.72
N ILE A 108 -0.51 4.07 -11.58
CA ILE A 108 -1.86 4.44 -11.14
C ILE A 108 -2.10 5.94 -11.25
N GLY A 109 -1.05 6.77 -11.19
CA GLY A 109 -1.14 8.24 -11.12
C GLY A 109 -2.02 8.84 -12.21
N GLY A 110 -1.89 8.39 -13.46
CA GLY A 110 -2.74 8.85 -14.57
C GLY A 110 -4.22 8.54 -14.38
N VAL A 111 -4.55 7.38 -13.82
CA VAL A 111 -5.93 6.98 -13.51
C VAL A 111 -6.49 7.79 -12.34
N ASN A 112 -5.69 7.98 -11.28
CA ASN A 112 -6.06 8.82 -10.14
C ASN A 112 -6.38 10.25 -10.57
N ASN A 113 -5.50 10.87 -11.34
CA ASN A 113 -5.65 12.26 -11.77
C ASN A 113 -6.90 12.47 -12.62
N LYS A 114 -7.17 11.54 -13.55
CA LYS A 114 -8.39 11.60 -14.39
C LYS A 114 -9.67 11.52 -13.54
N MET A 115 -9.74 10.56 -12.61
CA MET A 115 -10.93 10.39 -11.77
C MET A 115 -11.10 11.52 -10.75
N LEU A 116 -10.00 12.03 -10.16
CA LEU A 116 -10.05 13.18 -9.25
C LEU A 116 -10.51 14.44 -9.97
N ALA A 117 -9.95 14.75 -11.14
CA ALA A 117 -10.36 15.93 -11.91
C ALA A 117 -11.83 15.86 -12.33
N ALA A 118 -12.32 14.68 -12.73
CA ALA A 118 -13.73 14.48 -13.03
C ALA A 118 -14.62 14.65 -11.79
N ASN A 119 -14.21 14.11 -10.64
CA ASN A 119 -14.94 14.23 -9.38
C ASN A 119 -14.99 15.68 -8.85
N GLU A 120 -13.95 16.47 -9.10
CA GLU A 120 -13.84 17.86 -8.64
C GLU A 120 -14.41 18.87 -9.64
N GLY A 121 -14.92 18.41 -10.79
CA GLY A 121 -15.46 19.27 -11.84
C GLY A 121 -14.41 20.10 -12.60
N THR A 122 -13.13 19.82 -12.38
CA THR A 122 -11.99 20.51 -13.03
C THR A 122 -11.53 19.82 -14.30
N GLY A 123 -12.00 18.59 -14.55
CA GLY A 123 -11.70 17.78 -15.73
C GLY A 123 -12.89 17.59 -16.68
N LYS A 124 -12.69 16.78 -17.73
CA LYS A 124 -13.77 16.38 -18.64
C LYS A 124 -14.83 15.58 -17.89
N GLN A 125 -16.11 15.83 -18.19
CA GLN A 125 -17.18 14.93 -17.79
C GLN A 125 -16.96 13.56 -18.41
N LEU A 126 -17.10 12.52 -17.59
CA LEU A 126 -16.89 11.13 -17.99
C LEU A 126 -18.24 10.43 -18.10
N SER A 127 -18.43 9.63 -19.15
CA SER A 127 -19.59 8.75 -19.25
C SER A 127 -19.59 7.72 -18.11
N GLN A 128 -20.76 7.22 -17.74
CA GLN A 128 -20.89 6.20 -16.69
C GLN A 128 -20.07 4.94 -17.01
N GLU A 129 -20.02 4.53 -18.28
CA GLU A 129 -19.20 3.42 -18.76
C GLU A 129 -17.70 3.69 -18.54
N THR A 130 -17.23 4.89 -18.90
CA THR A 130 -15.83 5.29 -18.70
C THR A 130 -15.46 5.29 -17.22
N VAL A 131 -16.34 5.81 -16.35
CA VAL A 131 -16.12 5.82 -14.90
C VAL A 131 -16.02 4.40 -14.35
N ARG A 132 -16.94 3.51 -14.73
CA ARG A 132 -16.92 2.10 -14.32
C ARG A 132 -15.63 1.41 -14.77
N HIS A 133 -15.22 1.63 -16.01
CA HIS A 133 -13.96 1.10 -16.54
C HIS A 133 -12.76 1.60 -15.75
N LEU A 134 -12.64 2.91 -15.51
CA LEU A 134 -11.53 3.48 -14.75
C LEU A 134 -11.45 2.97 -13.31
N ILE A 135 -12.58 2.85 -12.61
CA ILE A 135 -12.62 2.29 -11.25
C ILE A 135 -12.20 0.82 -11.26
N ALA A 136 -12.64 0.03 -12.23
CA ALA A 136 -12.23 -1.37 -12.38
C ALA A 136 -10.73 -1.50 -12.69
N THR A 137 -10.20 -0.68 -13.60
CA THR A 137 -8.76 -0.63 -13.91
C THR A 137 -7.96 -0.22 -12.67
N TRP A 138 -8.41 0.80 -11.94
CA TRP A 138 -7.79 1.23 -10.70
C TRP A 138 -7.73 0.10 -9.68
N GLY A 139 -8.83 -0.63 -9.47
CA GLY A 139 -8.87 -1.77 -8.55
C GLY A 139 -7.88 -2.87 -8.93
N LYS A 140 -7.78 -3.22 -10.21
CA LYS A 140 -6.81 -4.21 -10.70
C LYS A 140 -5.36 -3.76 -10.48
N LEU A 141 -5.03 -2.51 -10.81
CA LEU A 141 -3.69 -1.97 -10.59
C LEU A 141 -3.36 -1.85 -9.11
N ASN A 142 -4.32 -1.47 -8.27
CA ASN A 142 -4.14 -1.41 -6.83
C ASN A 142 -3.92 -2.82 -6.24
N ALA A 143 -4.57 -3.86 -6.77
CA ALA A 143 -4.33 -5.24 -6.34
C ALA A 143 -2.88 -5.71 -6.59
N VAL A 144 -2.22 -5.24 -7.66
CA VAL A 144 -0.80 -5.57 -7.89
C VAL A 144 0.08 -5.06 -6.76
N ARG A 145 -0.31 -3.97 -6.08
CA ARG A 145 0.45 -3.41 -4.96
C ARG A 145 0.50 -4.32 -3.74
N ILE A 146 -0.34 -5.36 -3.66
CA ILE A 146 -0.37 -6.33 -2.55
C ILE A 146 0.99 -7.03 -2.40
N PHE A 147 1.65 -7.33 -3.52
CA PHE A 147 2.88 -8.13 -3.51
C PHE A 147 4.05 -7.42 -2.82
N MET A 148 4.13 -6.09 -2.90
CA MET A 148 5.21 -5.31 -2.30
C MET A 148 5.23 -5.38 -0.75
N PRO A 149 4.17 -4.97 -0.01
CA PRO A 149 4.14 -5.08 1.44
C PRO A 149 4.06 -6.54 1.89
N LEU A 150 3.48 -7.46 1.11
CA LEU A 150 3.52 -8.89 1.43
C LEU A 150 4.95 -9.45 1.39
N ALA A 151 5.73 -9.11 0.36
CA ALA A 151 7.15 -9.43 0.31
C ALA A 151 7.91 -8.80 1.48
N GLY A 152 7.57 -7.55 1.83
CA GLY A 152 8.12 -6.88 3.00
C GLY A 152 7.87 -7.64 4.31
N ALA A 153 6.66 -8.17 4.52
CA ALA A 153 6.33 -9.00 5.68
C ALA A 153 7.12 -10.31 5.67
N ALA A 154 7.16 -11.02 4.54
CA ALA A 154 7.83 -12.31 4.41
C ALA A 154 9.36 -12.19 4.61
N LEU A 155 10.00 -11.19 4.01
CA LEU A 155 11.44 -10.95 4.12
C LEU A 155 11.84 -10.50 5.53
N GLY A 156 11.02 -9.66 6.16
CA GLY A 156 11.21 -9.26 7.55
C GLY A 156 11.07 -10.44 8.52
N LEU A 157 10.06 -11.29 8.32
CA LEU A 157 9.87 -12.50 9.12
C LEU A 157 11.00 -13.50 8.91
N TRP A 158 11.42 -13.73 7.67
CA TRP A 158 12.54 -14.61 7.36
C TRP A 158 13.81 -14.16 8.09
N ASN A 159 14.15 -12.87 8.05
CA ASN A 159 15.33 -12.34 8.75
C ASN A 159 15.17 -12.43 10.27
N PHE A 160 13.97 -12.16 10.81
CA PHE A 160 13.68 -12.26 12.24
C PHE A 160 13.83 -13.67 12.82
N LEU A 161 13.68 -14.71 11.99
CA LEU A 161 13.78 -16.11 12.40
C LEU A 161 15.21 -16.68 12.32
N GLN A 162 16.17 -15.92 11.79
CA GLN A 162 17.60 -16.29 11.75
C GLN A 162 18.30 -15.90 13.05
#